data_AF-A0A0G1Q880-F1
#
_entry.id   AF-A0A0G1Q880-F1
#
_cell.length_a   1.000
_cell.length_b   1.000
_cell.length_c   1.000
_cell.angle_alpha   90.00
_cell.angle_beta   90.00
_cell.angle_gamma   90.00
#
_symmetry.space_group_name_H-M   'P 1'
#
loop_
_entity.id
_entity.type
_entity.pdbx_description
1 polymer ?
#
loop_
_entity_poly.entity_id
_entity_poly.type
_entity_poly.pdbx_seq_one_letter_code
_entity_poly.pdbx_strand_id
1 'polypeptide(L)'
;MTLFSRPTSESAHLATPMETNPSSDRHLRTGGDPASSALLGEAIMDSVSSVCDSLPKEHRAHFETLRQEIIDFTEAHKIPRESLGKPDLLREATHKLSIQDLERLALLLERFEYLLKNGEPKEEKLPEYLQEIERLYRLREQYDFQVSLLEQVGILKDKAILGINGCKYPIPTLEQIAQKLYEQRETLETKRDQGFTKLLLVPFGMSLDGLAEILEQFLLSYKKSHPSFNLSLSQPLYRWRTYSATADAGNLPRLVYYPRSFTEYGHQGKIKRQILLEREEAWKQNLDDNSWKGWTVHLLQPSDPSNLDSKGFAPIPRKGHGTPQGDLVPRPPLEAGKTPNEYLSILQKAQEDEDSPYHGETGMTPEDWIMAFMIHLAETEKPLDDYENGAEGSSLLTGAFFRFTVDVPVACWFQSNSQACLHIHIPDQRIWYTGVRSSVII
;
A
#
# COMPACT_ATOMS: atom_id res chain seq x y z
N MET A 1 -40.88 -34.08 -45.38
CA MET A 1 -40.38 -35.16 -46.25
C MET A 1 -39.26 -35.88 -45.53
N THR A 2 -39.52 -37.14 -45.16
CA THR A 2 -38.58 -38.29 -45.02
C THR A 2 -37.18 -38.02 -44.42
N LEU A 3 -36.87 -38.37 -43.17
CA LEU A 3 -36.71 -39.70 -42.52
C LEU A 3 -35.65 -40.64 -43.13
N PHE A 4 -35.00 -41.37 -42.21
CA PHE A 4 -34.21 -42.61 -42.33
C PHE A 4 -32.69 -42.43 -42.55
N SER A 5 -31.77 -43.16 -41.89
CA SER A 5 -31.87 -44.37 -41.06
C SER A 5 -30.57 -44.65 -40.29
N ARG A 6 -30.72 -45.24 -39.09
CA ARG A 6 -29.73 -46.10 -38.42
C ARG A 6 -29.50 -47.40 -39.19
N PRO A 7 -28.44 -48.16 -38.83
CA PRO A 7 -28.68 -49.56 -38.46
C PRO A 7 -28.13 -49.92 -37.06
N THR A 8 -29.01 -50.51 -36.25
CA THR A 8 -28.79 -51.59 -35.27
C THR A 8 -28.44 -52.90 -36.02
N SER A 9 -27.96 -54.04 -35.50
CA SER A 9 -27.81 -54.69 -34.17
C SER A 9 -26.86 -55.89 -34.36
N GLU A 10 -26.30 -56.46 -33.28
CA GLU A 10 -26.18 -57.91 -32.95
C GLU A 10 -25.09 -58.07 -31.85
N SER A 11 -25.48 -58.30 -30.59
CA SER A 11 -25.63 -59.60 -29.87
C SER A 11 -24.33 -60.36 -29.63
N ALA A 12 -24.08 -61.08 -28.54
CA ALA A 12 -24.53 -61.18 -27.14
C ALA A 12 -23.65 -62.27 -26.49
N HIS A 13 -23.69 -62.40 -25.15
CA HIS A 13 -23.13 -63.44 -24.28
C HIS A 13 -21.63 -63.32 -23.92
N LEU A 14 -21.15 -63.58 -22.70
CA LEU A 14 -21.64 -63.81 -21.33
C LEU A 14 -20.37 -64.24 -20.56
N ALA A 15 -19.97 -63.55 -19.49
CA ALA A 15 -19.25 -64.16 -18.35
C ALA A 15 -19.12 -63.13 -17.21
N THR A 16 -20.02 -63.21 -16.25
CA THR A 16 -19.79 -62.86 -14.83
C THR A 16 -19.41 -64.16 -14.09
N PRO A 17 -18.63 -64.14 -13.01
CA PRO A 17 -18.92 -63.41 -11.76
C PRO A 17 -17.65 -62.71 -11.19
N MET A 18 -17.61 -61.95 -10.09
CA MET A 18 -18.34 -61.98 -8.83
C MET A 18 -18.00 -60.68 -8.06
N GLU A 19 -19.00 -60.09 -7.40
CA GLU A 19 -19.00 -59.37 -6.09
C GLU A 19 -17.76 -58.54 -5.69
N THR A 20 -17.86 -57.27 -5.28
CA THR A 20 -18.71 -56.73 -4.19
C THR A 20 -18.89 -55.21 -4.34
N ASN A 21 -20.13 -54.75 -4.25
CA ASN A 21 -20.50 -53.41 -3.77
C ASN A 21 -21.06 -53.61 -2.34
N PRO A 22 -20.90 -52.66 -1.40
CA PRO A 22 -21.88 -51.58 -1.40
C PRO A 22 -21.36 -50.19 -0.97
N SER A 23 -22.19 -49.23 -1.38
CA SER A 23 -22.28 -47.83 -0.99
C SER A 23 -21.81 -47.46 0.42
N SER A 24 -21.22 -46.27 0.53
CA SER A 24 -21.31 -45.47 1.76
C SER A 24 -21.51 -43.99 1.42
N ASP A 25 -22.55 -43.46 2.02
CA ASP A 25 -22.95 -42.07 2.12
C ASP A 25 -21.79 -41.09 2.27
N ARG A 26 -21.84 -40.01 1.49
CA ARG A 26 -21.09 -38.79 1.80
C ARG A 26 -21.75 -38.08 2.99
N HIS A 27 -21.42 -38.52 4.19
CA HIS A 27 -21.55 -37.69 5.38
C HIS A 27 -20.37 -36.69 5.42
N LEU A 28 -20.69 -35.40 5.60
CA LEU A 28 -19.73 -34.41 6.07
C LEU A 28 -19.11 -34.90 7.37
N ARG A 29 -17.82 -35.23 7.35
CA ARG A 29 -17.02 -35.43 8.57
C ARG A 29 -16.59 -34.06 9.09
N THR A 30 -17.38 -33.50 9.99
CA THR A 30 -16.89 -32.55 11.00
C THR A 30 -16.17 -33.37 12.08
N GLY A 31 -14.85 -33.44 11.99
CA GLY A 31 -14.02 -34.11 12.99
C GLY A 31 -12.55 -33.94 12.64
N GLY A 32 -11.93 -32.87 13.12
CA GLY A 32 -10.48 -32.72 13.09
C GLY A 32 -9.83 -33.81 13.94
N ASP A 33 -8.74 -34.39 13.45
CA ASP A 33 -8.03 -35.45 14.13
C ASP A 33 -7.36 -34.87 15.41
N PRO A 34 -7.66 -35.35 16.63
CA PRO A 34 -7.14 -34.76 17.87
C PRO A 34 -5.61 -34.69 17.93
N ALA A 35 -4.93 -35.56 17.18
CA ALA A 35 -3.48 -35.58 17.06
C ALA A 35 -2.92 -34.37 16.28
N SER A 36 -3.67 -33.81 15.32
CA SER A 36 -3.18 -32.68 14.52
C SER A 36 -3.28 -31.36 15.28
N SER A 37 -4.32 -31.17 16.09
CA SER A 37 -4.50 -29.98 16.92
C SER A 37 -3.48 -29.88 18.06
N ALA A 38 -3.10 -31.03 18.64
CA ALA A 38 -2.06 -31.09 19.67
C ALA A 38 -0.68 -30.74 19.11
N LEU A 39 -0.30 -31.30 17.95
CA LEU A 39 0.94 -30.97 17.23
C LEU A 39 1.01 -29.50 16.82
N LEU A 40 -0.12 -28.92 16.40
CA LEU A 40 -0.22 -27.52 16.01
C LEU A 40 -0.05 -26.58 17.21
N GLY A 41 -0.71 -26.89 18.34
CA GLY A 41 -0.52 -26.18 19.59
C GLY A 41 0.91 -26.24 20.11
N GLU A 42 1.55 -27.41 20.06
CA GLU A 42 2.94 -27.61 20.51
C GLU A 42 3.94 -26.82 19.65
N ALA A 43 3.80 -26.88 18.32
CA ALA A 43 4.69 -26.18 17.38
C ALA A 43 4.57 -24.65 17.45
N ILE A 44 3.41 -24.12 17.85
CA ILE A 44 3.21 -22.68 18.03
C ILE A 44 3.68 -22.22 19.42
N MET A 45 3.36 -22.99 20.48
CA MET A 45 3.56 -22.56 21.86
C MET A 45 4.98 -22.76 22.41
N ASP A 46 5.68 -23.83 22.02
CA ASP A 46 7.02 -24.12 22.54
C ASP A 46 8.13 -23.78 21.54
N SER A 47 9.26 -23.30 22.07
CA SER A 47 10.51 -23.09 21.32
C SER A 47 11.17 -24.42 20.98
N VAL A 48 10.48 -25.30 20.26
CA VAL A 48 11.03 -26.61 19.94
C VAL A 48 11.81 -26.52 18.64
N SER A 49 13.13 -26.34 18.82
CA SER A 49 14.13 -26.55 17.76
C SER A 49 13.80 -27.80 16.94
N SER A 50 13.29 -28.88 17.54
CA SER A 50 13.04 -30.16 16.86
C SER A 50 11.97 -30.15 15.75
N VAL A 51 10.91 -29.34 15.85
CA VAL A 51 9.87 -29.26 14.81
C VAL A 51 10.33 -28.39 13.65
N CYS A 52 11.00 -27.28 13.95
CA CYS A 52 11.69 -26.49 12.93
C CYS A 52 12.86 -27.28 12.31
N ASP A 53 13.55 -28.10 13.10
CA ASP A 53 14.69 -28.91 12.67
C ASP A 53 14.30 -30.09 11.79
N SER A 54 13.08 -30.62 11.96
CA SER A 54 12.54 -31.67 11.09
C SER A 54 12.14 -31.15 9.71
N LEU A 55 11.98 -29.83 9.54
CA LEU A 55 11.74 -29.20 8.25
C LEU A 55 13.06 -29.06 7.44
N PRO A 56 13.00 -29.20 6.11
CA PRO A 56 14.08 -28.83 5.21
C PRO A 56 14.59 -27.43 5.52
N LYS A 57 15.92 -27.24 5.51
CA LYS A 57 16.57 -25.97 5.90
C LYS A 57 16.01 -24.76 5.14
N GLU A 58 15.63 -24.94 3.88
CA GLU A 58 15.05 -23.93 3.00
C GLU A 58 13.65 -23.45 3.42
N HIS A 59 12.92 -24.22 4.24
CA HIS A 59 11.56 -23.89 4.68
C HIS A 59 11.46 -23.45 6.14
N ARG A 60 12.58 -23.46 6.88
CA ARG A 60 12.63 -23.03 8.29
C ARG A 60 12.31 -21.55 8.48
N ALA A 61 12.75 -20.69 7.56
CA ALA A 61 12.42 -19.28 7.60
C ALA A 61 10.90 -19.04 7.43
N HIS A 62 10.27 -19.79 6.52
CA HIS A 62 8.82 -19.72 6.28
C HIS A 62 8.02 -20.23 7.50
N PHE A 63 8.51 -21.27 8.18
CA PHE A 63 7.97 -21.73 9.45
C PHE A 63 7.95 -20.62 10.51
N GLU A 64 9.08 -19.93 10.71
CA GLU A 64 9.16 -18.84 11.70
C GLU A 64 8.26 -17.65 11.34
N THR A 65 8.14 -17.30 10.05
CA THR A 65 7.22 -16.25 9.59
C THR A 65 5.77 -16.59 9.91
N LEU A 66 5.26 -17.75 9.49
CA LEU A 66 3.89 -18.16 9.76
C LEU A 66 3.61 -18.28 11.27
N ARG A 67 4.58 -18.80 12.02
CA ARG A 67 4.49 -18.89 13.48
C ARG A 67 4.34 -17.50 14.11
N GLN A 68 5.16 -16.53 13.69
CA GLN A 68 5.09 -15.17 14.20
C GLN A 68 3.78 -14.48 13.81
N GLU A 69 3.27 -14.67 12.59
CA GLU A 69 1.97 -14.14 12.16
C GLU A 69 0.81 -14.65 13.03
N ILE A 70 0.82 -15.94 13.41
CA ILE A 70 -0.19 -16.52 14.31
C ILE A 70 -0.05 -15.93 15.72
N ILE A 71 1.17 -15.76 16.22
CA ILE A 71 1.43 -15.14 17.53
C ILE A 71 0.91 -13.71 17.54
N ASP A 72 1.29 -12.90 16.56
CA ASP A 72 0.88 -11.50 16.45
C ASP A 72 -0.63 -11.37 16.34
N PHE A 73 -1.28 -12.26 15.56
CA PHE A 73 -2.74 -12.31 15.45
C PHE A 73 -3.38 -12.63 16.81
N THR A 74 -2.93 -13.68 17.49
CA THR A 74 -3.52 -14.06 18.79
C THR A 74 -3.32 -13.00 19.86
N GLU A 75 -2.17 -12.32 19.89
CA GLU A 75 -1.93 -11.19 20.78
C GLU A 75 -2.86 -10.01 20.49
N ALA A 76 -3.03 -9.64 19.22
CA ALA A 76 -3.91 -8.55 18.79
C ALA A 76 -5.37 -8.79 19.22
N HIS A 77 -5.84 -10.03 19.13
CA HIS A 77 -7.21 -10.41 19.47
C HIS A 77 -7.38 -10.91 20.92
N LYS A 78 -6.33 -10.83 21.75
CA LYS A 78 -6.34 -11.29 23.16
C LYS A 78 -6.76 -12.76 23.29
N ILE A 79 -6.42 -13.58 22.31
CA ILE A 79 -6.64 -15.02 22.31
C ILE A 79 -5.50 -15.64 23.12
N PRO A 80 -5.78 -16.33 24.24
CA PRO A 80 -4.73 -17.01 25.01
C PRO A 80 -4.03 -18.04 24.12
N ARG A 81 -2.70 -18.04 24.09
CA ARG A 81 -1.90 -18.96 23.24
C ARG A 81 -2.25 -20.43 23.52
N GLU A 82 -2.60 -20.75 24.77
CA GLU A 82 -3.02 -22.08 25.24
C GLU A 82 -4.29 -22.59 24.55
N SER A 83 -5.05 -21.68 23.95
CA SER A 83 -6.28 -22.01 23.21
C SER A 83 -5.96 -22.64 21.85
N LEU A 84 -4.82 -22.32 21.23
CA LEU A 84 -4.45 -22.80 19.88
C LEU A 84 -4.30 -24.33 19.81
N GLY A 85 -3.88 -24.96 20.90
CA GLY A 85 -3.74 -26.42 20.98
C GLY A 85 -5.01 -27.17 21.38
N LYS A 86 -6.13 -26.48 21.63
CA LYS A 86 -7.36 -27.07 22.18
C LYS A 86 -8.59 -26.57 21.43
N PRO A 87 -9.21 -27.39 20.55
CA PRO A 87 -10.31 -26.96 19.70
C PRO A 87 -11.48 -26.30 20.45
N ASP A 88 -11.84 -26.82 21.62
CA ASP A 88 -12.94 -26.27 22.44
C ASP A 88 -12.58 -24.88 22.99
N LEU A 89 -11.34 -24.70 23.48
CA LEU A 89 -10.85 -23.40 23.97
C LEU A 89 -10.65 -22.41 22.82
N LEU A 90 -10.19 -22.88 21.65
CA LEU A 90 -10.05 -22.02 20.47
C LEU A 90 -11.42 -21.52 20.03
N ARG A 91 -12.43 -22.39 19.97
CA ARG A 91 -13.80 -22.00 19.64
C ARG A 91 -14.38 -21.01 20.65
N GLU A 92 -14.12 -21.21 21.94
CA GLU A 92 -14.52 -20.27 22.98
C GLU A 92 -13.78 -18.93 22.87
N ALA A 93 -12.48 -18.92 22.62
CA ALA A 93 -11.70 -17.70 22.49
C ALA A 93 -12.04 -16.90 21.22
N THR A 94 -12.48 -17.59 20.16
CA THR A 94 -12.77 -16.99 18.85
C THR A 94 -14.22 -16.57 18.65
N HIS A 95 -15.14 -16.85 19.61
CA HIS A 95 -16.57 -16.56 19.44
C HIS A 95 -16.93 -15.08 19.27
N LYS A 96 -16.00 -14.17 19.61
CA LYS A 96 -16.17 -12.71 19.48
C LYS A 96 -15.48 -12.14 18.26
N LEU A 97 -14.77 -12.96 17.50
CA LEU A 97 -14.11 -12.52 16.28
C LEU A 97 -15.13 -12.18 15.21
N SER A 98 -14.79 -11.22 14.35
CA SER A 98 -15.54 -10.98 13.13
C SER A 98 -15.42 -12.19 12.19
N ILE A 99 -16.32 -12.30 11.20
CA ILE A 99 -16.22 -13.36 10.18
C ILE A 99 -14.88 -13.26 9.44
N GLN A 100 -14.40 -12.05 9.15
CA GLN A 100 -13.13 -11.80 8.48
C GLN A 100 -11.93 -12.28 9.32
N ASP A 101 -11.94 -11.99 10.63
CA ASP A 101 -10.89 -12.46 11.54
C ASP A 101 -10.90 -13.99 11.70
N LEU A 102 -12.09 -14.61 11.69
CA LEU A 102 -12.24 -16.06 11.69
C LEU A 102 -11.66 -16.69 10.43
N GLU A 103 -11.94 -16.10 9.26
CA GLU A 103 -11.38 -16.55 7.98
C GLU A 103 -9.86 -16.39 7.95
N ARG A 104 -9.34 -15.27 8.44
CA ARG A 104 -7.89 -15.00 8.55
C ARG A 104 -7.20 -15.99 9.47
N LEU A 105 -7.74 -16.23 10.67
CA LEU A 105 -7.19 -17.20 11.60
C LEU A 105 -7.24 -18.62 11.02
N ALA A 106 -8.35 -19.00 10.38
CA ALA A 106 -8.47 -20.31 9.74
C ALA A 106 -7.41 -20.51 8.66
N LEU A 107 -7.19 -19.50 7.81
CA LEU A 107 -6.17 -19.54 6.76
C LEU A 107 -4.75 -19.67 7.31
N LEU A 108 -4.41 -18.92 8.36
CA LEU A 108 -3.10 -19.01 9.02
C LEU A 108 -2.85 -20.40 9.61
N LEU A 109 -3.84 -20.94 10.33
CA LEU A 109 -3.75 -22.27 10.93
C LEU A 109 -3.68 -23.36 9.86
N GLU A 110 -4.42 -23.24 8.75
CA GLU A 110 -4.38 -24.19 7.63
C GLU A 110 -3.00 -24.22 6.95
N ARG A 111 -2.40 -23.05 6.68
CA ARG A 111 -1.05 -22.94 6.10
C ARG A 111 -0.01 -23.58 7.02
N PHE A 112 -0.11 -23.29 8.31
CA PHE A 112 0.80 -23.84 9.32
C PHE A 112 0.66 -25.36 9.46
N GLU A 113 -0.58 -25.88 9.50
CA GLU A 113 -0.84 -27.32 9.53
C GLU A 113 -0.33 -28.03 8.28
N TYR A 114 -0.50 -27.43 7.10
CA TYR A 114 0.03 -27.98 5.86
C TYR A 114 1.55 -28.09 5.89
N LEU A 115 2.25 -27.03 6.29
CA LEU A 115 3.70 -27.00 6.39
C LEU A 115 4.22 -28.11 7.31
N LEU A 116 3.58 -28.28 8.47
CA LEU A 116 3.92 -29.33 9.43
C LEU A 116 3.72 -30.75 8.86
N LYS A 117 2.66 -30.97 8.08
CA LYS A 117 2.32 -32.29 7.53
C LYS A 117 3.17 -32.68 6.32
N ASN A 118 3.44 -31.72 5.44
CA ASN A 118 4.05 -32.01 4.13
C ASN A 118 5.55 -31.69 4.10
N GLY A 119 6.07 -30.97 5.09
CA GLY A 119 7.49 -30.60 5.14
C GLY A 119 7.88 -29.53 4.13
N GLU A 120 6.92 -28.99 3.40
CA GLU A 120 7.06 -27.93 2.41
C GLU A 120 5.89 -26.94 2.56
N PRO A 121 6.09 -25.67 2.18
CA PRO A 121 4.99 -24.72 2.10
C PRO A 121 3.91 -25.27 1.18
N LYS A 122 2.64 -25.01 1.52
CA LYS A 122 1.54 -25.29 0.60
C LYS A 122 1.85 -24.59 -0.71
N GLU A 123 1.77 -25.31 -1.84
CA GLU A 123 1.88 -24.70 -3.16
C GLU A 123 0.77 -23.64 -3.24
N GLU A 124 1.17 -22.40 -3.01
CA GLU A 124 0.24 -21.32 -2.70
C GLU A 124 -0.41 -20.88 -4.00
N LYS A 125 -1.60 -21.43 -4.25
CA LYS A 125 -2.67 -20.51 -4.62
C LYS A 125 -2.72 -19.48 -3.51
N LEU A 126 -2.22 -18.27 -3.80
CA LEU A 126 -2.30 -17.12 -2.91
C LEU A 126 -3.71 -17.08 -2.30
N PRO A 127 -3.90 -16.58 -1.07
CA PRO A 127 -5.24 -16.35 -0.55
C PRO A 127 -6.12 -15.64 -1.59
N GLU A 128 -7.41 -15.98 -1.69
CA GLU A 128 -8.28 -15.49 -2.77
C GLU A 128 -8.24 -13.96 -2.89
N TYR A 129 -8.21 -13.26 -1.76
CA TYR A 129 -8.02 -11.80 -1.70
C TYR A 129 -6.70 -11.35 -2.34
N LEU A 130 -5.59 -12.05 -2.09
CA LEU A 130 -4.29 -11.76 -2.70
C LEU A 130 -4.29 -12.06 -4.19
N GLN A 131 -4.94 -13.13 -4.65
CA GLN A 131 -5.07 -13.40 -6.09
C GLN A 131 -5.88 -12.32 -6.80
N GLU A 132 -7.00 -11.92 -6.22
CA GLU A 132 -7.85 -10.89 -6.79
C GLU A 132 -7.13 -9.54 -6.82
N ILE A 133 -6.54 -9.11 -5.71
CA ILE A 133 -5.80 -7.85 -5.64
C ILE A 133 -4.56 -7.89 -6.53
N GLU A 134 -3.84 -9.01 -6.62
CA GLU A 134 -2.72 -9.14 -7.55
C GLU A 134 -3.20 -9.00 -9.01
N ARG A 135 -4.33 -9.60 -9.37
CA ARG A 135 -4.93 -9.45 -10.71
C ARG A 135 -5.31 -7.99 -11.01
N LEU A 136 -5.86 -7.28 -10.02
CA LEU A 136 -6.39 -5.93 -10.19
C LEU A 136 -5.31 -4.84 -10.15
N TYR A 137 -4.25 -5.04 -9.36
CA TYR A 137 -3.26 -4.00 -9.06
C TYR A 137 -1.82 -4.40 -9.42
N ARG A 138 -1.53 -5.66 -9.75
CA ARG A 138 -0.15 -6.18 -9.91
C ARG A 138 0.74 -5.81 -8.71
N LEU A 139 0.19 -5.97 -7.52
CA LEU A 139 0.69 -5.36 -6.29
C LEU A 139 2.11 -5.84 -5.94
N ARG A 140 2.41 -7.12 -6.15
CA ARG A 140 3.70 -7.73 -5.80
C ARG A 140 4.87 -7.06 -6.51
N GLU A 141 4.80 -6.88 -7.82
CA GLU A 141 5.90 -6.27 -8.58
C GLU A 141 6.18 -4.84 -8.09
N GLN A 142 5.11 -4.06 -7.87
CA GLN A 142 5.22 -2.69 -7.38
C GLN A 142 5.81 -2.63 -5.96
N TYR A 143 5.38 -3.54 -5.09
CA TYR A 143 5.84 -3.64 -3.71
C TYR A 143 7.32 -4.04 -3.66
N ASP A 144 7.70 -5.13 -4.34
CA ASP A 144 9.07 -5.65 -4.33
C ASP A 144 10.07 -4.63 -4.89
N PHE A 145 9.67 -3.91 -5.94
CA PHE A 145 10.46 -2.79 -6.49
C PHE A 145 10.68 -1.69 -5.45
N GLN A 146 9.62 -1.23 -4.80
CA GLN A 146 9.70 -0.16 -3.81
C GLN A 146 10.50 -0.57 -2.57
N VAL A 147 10.30 -1.78 -2.05
CA VAL A 147 11.08 -2.31 -0.93
C VAL A 147 12.57 -2.34 -1.28
N SER A 148 12.92 -2.85 -2.46
CA SER A 148 14.30 -2.92 -2.93
C SER A 148 14.92 -1.52 -3.04
N LEU A 149 14.18 -0.55 -3.60
CA LEU A 149 14.63 0.84 -3.69
C LEU A 149 14.83 1.44 -2.29
N LEU A 150 13.87 1.28 -1.39
CA LEU A 150 13.90 1.80 -0.02
C LEU A 150 15.08 1.25 0.79
N GLU A 151 15.44 -0.02 0.60
CA GLU A 151 16.65 -0.64 1.18
C GLU A 151 17.91 -0.05 0.57
N GLN A 152 17.98 0.05 -0.77
CA GLN A 152 19.14 0.58 -1.49
C GLN A 152 19.48 2.02 -1.08
N VAL A 153 18.46 2.88 -0.91
CA VAL A 153 18.65 4.29 -0.51
C VAL A 153 18.77 4.47 1.01
N GLY A 154 18.68 3.38 1.78
CA GLY A 154 18.88 3.40 3.22
C GLY A 154 17.73 3.99 4.05
N ILE A 155 16.53 4.10 3.47
CA ILE A 155 15.30 4.44 4.22
C ILE A 155 14.92 3.27 5.13
N LEU A 156 14.93 2.05 4.59
CA LEU A 156 14.69 0.84 5.36
C LEU A 156 15.98 0.34 5.99
N LYS A 157 15.99 0.25 7.32
CA LYS A 157 17.04 -0.39 8.11
C LYS A 157 16.38 -1.43 9.00
N ASP A 158 16.84 -2.67 8.92
CA ASP A 158 16.20 -3.80 9.62
C ASP A 158 14.69 -3.89 9.33
N LYS A 159 14.28 -3.70 8.06
CA LYS A 159 12.87 -3.68 7.61
C LYS A 159 11.98 -2.65 8.30
N ALA A 160 12.56 -1.59 8.85
CA ALA A 160 11.82 -0.52 9.52
C ALA A 160 12.38 0.88 9.16
N ILE A 161 11.55 1.90 9.36
CA ILE A 161 11.98 3.31 9.38
C ILE A 161 12.13 3.79 10.81
N LEU A 162 12.95 4.82 11.01
CA LEU A 162 13.06 5.54 12.27
C LEU A 162 12.22 6.82 12.20
N GLY A 163 11.20 6.93 13.04
CA GLY A 163 10.34 8.11 13.07
C GLY A 163 10.90 9.30 13.84
N ILE A 164 10.28 10.47 13.67
CA ILE A 164 10.64 11.72 14.37
C ILE A 164 10.48 11.67 15.89
N ASN A 165 9.79 10.67 16.42
CA ASN A 165 9.62 10.39 17.84
C ASN A 165 10.64 9.36 18.37
N GLY A 166 11.57 8.88 17.53
CA GLY A 166 12.54 7.86 17.89
C GLY A 166 12.00 6.43 17.87
N CYS A 167 10.73 6.23 17.51
CA CYS A 167 10.15 4.89 17.37
C CYS A 167 10.55 4.25 16.04
N LYS A 168 10.80 2.94 16.06
CA LYS A 168 10.94 2.14 14.84
C LYS A 168 9.56 1.75 14.32
N TYR A 169 9.32 1.94 13.03
CA TYR A 169 8.08 1.55 12.38
C TYR A 169 8.38 0.52 11.28
N PRO A 170 7.95 -0.75 11.44
CA PRO A 170 8.14 -1.77 10.42
C PRO A 170 7.43 -1.37 9.13
N ILE A 171 7.98 -1.78 7.99
CA ILE A 171 7.30 -1.62 6.69
C ILE A 171 6.00 -2.43 6.66
N PRO A 172 4.90 -1.90 6.09
CA PRO A 172 3.69 -2.67 5.81
C PRO A 172 4.01 -3.90 4.95
N THR A 173 3.50 -5.08 5.29
CA THR A 173 3.71 -6.26 4.44
C THR A 173 2.82 -6.23 3.21
N LEU A 174 3.20 -6.97 2.17
CA LEU A 174 2.39 -7.14 0.96
C LEU A 174 0.99 -7.67 1.31
N GLU A 175 0.92 -8.63 2.23
CA GLU A 175 -0.31 -9.27 2.69
C GLU A 175 -1.22 -8.26 3.41
N GLN A 176 -0.64 -7.40 4.27
CA GLN A 176 -1.41 -6.36 4.95
C GLN A 176 -2.01 -5.36 3.95
N ILE A 177 -1.22 -4.93 2.96
CA ILE A 177 -1.68 -4.00 1.93
C ILE A 177 -2.79 -4.65 1.08
N ALA A 178 -2.57 -5.89 0.64
CA ALA A 178 -3.53 -6.61 -0.15
C ALA A 178 -4.85 -6.85 0.60
N GLN A 179 -4.76 -7.18 1.89
CA GLN A 179 -5.94 -7.34 2.73
C GLN A 179 -6.75 -6.04 2.80
N LYS A 180 -6.10 -4.88 3.03
CA LYS A 180 -6.78 -3.58 3.07
C LYS A 180 -7.43 -3.22 1.74
N LEU A 181 -6.72 -3.44 0.62
CA LEU A 181 -7.29 -3.24 -0.72
C LEU A 181 -8.49 -4.14 -0.97
N TYR A 182 -8.46 -5.37 -0.49
CA TYR A 182 -9.58 -6.30 -0.60
C TYR A 182 -10.76 -5.89 0.29
N GLU A 183 -10.52 -5.48 1.53
CA GLU A 183 -11.56 -4.98 2.45
C GLU A 183 -12.27 -3.75 1.85
N GLN A 184 -11.54 -2.87 1.18
CA GLN A 184 -12.04 -1.65 0.55
C GLN A 184 -12.40 -1.82 -0.94
N ARG A 185 -12.40 -3.04 -1.48
CA ARG A 185 -12.53 -3.26 -2.94
C ARG A 185 -13.80 -2.66 -3.56
N GLU A 186 -14.90 -2.65 -2.81
CA GLU A 186 -16.18 -2.07 -3.24
C GLU A 186 -16.11 -0.54 -3.29
N THR A 187 -15.51 0.11 -2.28
CA THR A 187 -15.36 1.57 -2.24
C THR A 187 -14.27 2.07 -3.20
N LEU A 188 -13.27 1.24 -3.49
CA LEU A 188 -12.18 1.55 -4.42
C LEU A 188 -12.49 1.21 -5.87
N GLU A 189 -13.61 0.54 -6.18
CA GLU A 189 -13.93 0.11 -7.55
C GLU A 189 -13.92 1.28 -8.55
N THR A 190 -14.61 2.37 -8.20
CA THR A 190 -14.63 3.58 -9.03
C THR A 190 -13.25 4.20 -9.18
N LYS A 191 -12.41 4.16 -8.14
CA LYS A 191 -11.05 4.73 -8.19
C LYS A 191 -10.11 3.87 -9.03
N ARG A 192 -10.22 2.56 -8.92
CA ARG A 192 -9.51 1.61 -9.78
C ARG A 192 -9.88 1.81 -11.24
N ASP A 193 -11.18 1.96 -11.55
CA ASP A 193 -11.67 2.28 -12.89
C ASP A 193 -11.12 3.61 -13.42
N GLN A 194 -11.03 4.63 -12.56
CA GLN A 194 -10.37 5.90 -12.86
C GLN A 194 -8.82 5.80 -12.94
N GLY A 195 -8.26 4.61 -12.78
CA GLY A 195 -6.84 4.31 -12.96
C GLY A 195 -5.96 4.47 -11.73
N PHE A 196 -6.52 4.62 -10.53
CA PHE A 196 -5.74 4.63 -9.27
C PHE A 196 -5.29 3.21 -8.91
N THR A 197 -4.23 2.73 -9.58
CA THR A 197 -3.72 1.36 -9.45
C THR A 197 -2.24 1.28 -9.07
N LYS A 198 -1.52 2.41 -9.08
CA LYS A 198 -0.08 2.44 -8.79
C LYS A 198 0.18 2.68 -7.31
N LEU A 199 0.77 1.70 -6.64
CA LEU A 199 1.14 1.72 -5.23
C LEU A 199 2.21 2.77 -4.95
N LEU A 200 2.13 3.45 -3.81
CA LEU A 200 3.19 4.27 -3.26
C LEU A 200 3.30 4.06 -1.75
N LEU A 201 4.45 3.52 -1.32
CA LEU A 201 4.82 3.36 0.09
C LEU A 201 5.55 4.61 0.57
N VAL A 202 4.95 5.33 1.50
CA VAL A 202 5.50 6.59 2.01
C VAL A 202 5.91 6.44 3.48
N PRO A 203 7.20 6.69 3.82
CA PRO A 203 7.70 6.62 5.18
C PRO A 203 7.34 7.87 6.00
N PHE A 204 6.04 8.16 6.12
CA PHE A 204 5.47 9.39 6.71
C PHE A 204 6.07 9.76 8.08
N GLY A 205 6.34 8.77 8.92
CA GLY A 205 6.87 8.97 10.27
C GLY A 205 8.31 9.49 10.29
N MET A 206 9.06 9.31 9.20
CA MET A 206 10.45 9.76 9.06
C MET A 206 10.51 11.30 8.97
N SER A 207 11.66 11.88 9.35
CA SER A 207 11.90 13.33 9.21
C SER A 207 11.90 13.75 7.75
N LEU A 208 11.16 14.81 7.40
CA LEU A 208 11.17 15.39 6.05
C LEU A 208 12.57 15.85 5.64
N ASP A 209 13.33 16.41 6.58
CA ASP A 209 14.72 16.81 6.36
C ASP A 209 15.59 15.60 5.99
N GLY A 210 15.42 14.49 6.71
CA GLY A 210 16.12 13.23 6.41
C GLY A 210 15.72 12.62 5.07
N LEU A 211 14.43 12.68 4.71
CA LEU A 211 13.97 12.22 3.38
C LEU A 211 14.50 13.10 2.25
N ALA A 212 14.58 14.41 2.46
CA ALA A 212 15.15 15.33 1.49
C ALA A 212 16.66 15.09 1.29
N GLU A 213 17.41 14.83 2.36
CA GLU A 213 18.82 14.44 2.27
C GLU A 213 18.99 13.12 1.50
N ILE A 214 18.12 12.14 1.74
CA ILE A 214 18.14 10.87 0.98
C ILE A 214 17.84 11.11 -0.50
N LEU A 215 16.87 11.94 -0.85
CA LEU A 215 16.60 12.31 -2.25
C LEU A 215 17.82 12.95 -2.91
N GLU A 216 18.49 13.87 -2.23
CA GLU A 216 19.72 14.49 -2.71
C GLU A 216 20.83 13.45 -2.96
N GLN A 217 21.06 12.52 -2.02
CA GLN A 217 22.03 11.44 -2.21
C GLN A 217 21.63 10.44 -3.30
N PHE A 218 20.34 10.15 -3.43
CA PHE A 218 19.79 9.32 -4.49
C PHE A 218 20.07 9.95 -5.86
N LEU A 219 19.78 11.23 -6.05
CA LEU A 219 20.04 11.96 -7.30
C LEU A 219 21.54 11.93 -7.66
N LEU A 220 22.42 12.20 -6.71
CA LEU A 220 23.88 12.15 -6.91
C LEU A 220 24.34 10.74 -7.31
N SER A 221 23.82 9.71 -6.63
CA SER A 221 24.12 8.31 -6.94
C SER A 221 23.59 7.90 -8.31
N TYR A 222 22.38 8.34 -8.65
CA TYR A 222 21.73 8.10 -9.94
C TYR A 222 22.51 8.74 -11.08
N LYS A 223 22.97 9.99 -10.93
CA LYS A 223 23.85 10.67 -11.89
C LYS A 223 25.17 9.93 -12.10
N LYS A 224 25.72 9.32 -11.05
CA LYS A 224 26.96 8.53 -11.14
C LYS A 224 26.77 7.26 -11.97
N SER A 225 25.63 6.57 -11.85
CA SER A 225 25.30 5.39 -12.65
C SER A 225 24.75 5.73 -14.04
N HIS A 226 24.21 6.93 -14.23
CA HIS A 226 23.66 7.44 -15.49
C HIS A 226 24.34 8.77 -15.88
N PRO A 227 25.55 8.74 -16.45
CA PRO A 227 26.32 9.95 -16.74
C PRO A 227 25.60 10.94 -17.68
N SER A 228 24.66 10.48 -18.50
CA SER A 228 23.83 11.30 -19.39
C SER A 228 22.69 12.05 -18.68
N PHE A 229 22.28 11.64 -17.47
CA PHE A 229 21.24 12.31 -16.72
C PHE A 229 21.68 13.74 -16.37
N ASN A 230 20.91 14.76 -16.73
CA ASN A 230 21.33 16.14 -16.48
C ASN A 230 21.06 16.53 -15.02
N LEU A 231 22.10 16.74 -14.21
CA LEU A 231 21.96 17.06 -12.78
C LEU A 231 23.03 18.07 -12.35
N SER A 232 22.61 19.10 -11.63
CA SER A 232 23.49 20.03 -10.92
C SER A 232 24.19 19.34 -9.76
N LEU A 233 25.51 19.19 -9.84
CA LEU A 233 26.30 18.58 -8.75
C LEU A 233 26.50 19.51 -7.56
N SER A 234 26.37 20.82 -7.75
CA SER A 234 26.50 21.80 -6.66
C SER A 234 25.21 21.99 -5.86
N GLN A 235 24.06 21.70 -6.48
CA GLN A 235 22.75 21.83 -5.86
C GLN A 235 21.77 20.85 -6.54
N PRO A 236 21.84 19.54 -6.25
CA PRO A 236 20.95 18.55 -6.86
C PRO A 236 19.51 18.68 -6.37
N LEU A 237 19.32 19.20 -5.14
CA LEU A 237 18.03 19.51 -4.55
C LEU A 237 18.03 20.95 -4.02
N TYR A 238 17.17 21.79 -4.57
CA TYR A 238 16.90 23.11 -4.04
C TYR A 238 15.78 23.05 -3.00
N ARG A 239 16.02 23.63 -1.83
CA ARG A 239 15.03 23.77 -0.74
C ARG A 239 14.82 25.24 -0.43
N TRP A 240 13.57 25.69 -0.49
CA TRP A 240 13.24 27.04 -0.03
C TRP A 240 13.51 27.19 1.47
N ARG A 241 13.85 28.40 1.93
CA ARG A 241 14.29 28.65 3.31
C ARG A 241 13.30 28.17 4.38
N THR A 242 12.00 28.14 4.06
CA THR A 242 10.95 27.66 4.98
C THR A 242 11.02 26.15 5.24
N TYR A 243 11.66 25.38 4.34
CA TYR A 243 12.01 23.96 4.53
C TYR A 243 13.27 23.75 5.39
N SER A 244 13.68 24.75 6.19
CA SER A 244 14.80 24.60 7.12
C SER A 244 14.66 23.36 8.01
N ALA A 245 15.78 22.77 8.42
CA ALA A 245 15.83 21.66 9.37
C ALA A 245 14.83 21.88 10.51
N THR A 246 13.93 20.91 10.74
CA THR A 246 12.76 20.97 11.66
C THR A 246 11.44 21.56 11.11
N ALA A 247 11.23 21.57 9.79
CA ALA A 247 9.92 21.93 9.21
C ALA A 247 8.76 21.11 9.81
N ASP A 248 8.95 19.79 9.99
CA ASP A 248 7.98 18.81 10.47
C ASP A 248 8.33 18.18 11.84
N ALA A 249 9.52 18.49 12.36
CA ALA A 249 10.06 17.97 13.60
C ALA A 249 10.37 19.09 14.62
N GLY A 250 10.84 18.73 15.81
CA GLY A 250 11.25 19.70 16.84
C GLY A 250 10.11 20.30 17.67
N ASN A 251 10.41 21.37 18.42
CA ASN A 251 9.51 21.96 19.41
C ASN A 251 8.46 22.93 18.80
N LEU A 252 8.73 23.45 17.60
CA LEU A 252 7.86 24.38 16.89
C LEU A 252 7.75 23.98 15.41
N PRO A 253 7.14 22.81 15.13
CA PRO A 253 6.95 22.35 13.75
C PRO A 253 6.10 23.39 13.00
N ARG A 254 6.56 23.72 11.79
CA ARG A 254 5.97 24.75 10.93
C ARG A 254 4.99 24.17 9.92
N LEU A 255 5.22 22.91 9.56
CA LEU A 255 4.43 22.17 8.58
C LEU A 255 3.26 21.48 9.28
N VAL A 256 2.07 21.72 8.73
CA VAL A 256 0.81 21.12 9.15
C VAL A 256 0.31 20.24 8.01
N TYR A 257 -0.21 19.07 8.35
CA TYR A 257 -0.69 18.05 7.42
C TYR A 257 -2.21 17.97 7.44
N TYR A 258 -2.77 17.61 6.29
CA TYR A 258 -4.20 17.43 6.02
C TYR A 258 -5.07 18.61 6.49
N PRO A 259 -4.77 19.86 6.05
CA PRO A 259 -5.54 21.03 6.45
C PRO A 259 -6.94 21.05 5.81
N ARG A 260 -7.89 21.65 6.52
CA ARG A 260 -9.20 22.07 5.99
C ARG A 260 -9.21 23.52 5.47
N SER A 261 -8.18 24.31 5.76
CA SER A 261 -7.98 25.62 5.12
C SER A 261 -6.51 26.04 5.23
N PHE A 262 -6.04 26.84 4.29
CA PHE A 262 -4.72 27.46 4.36
C PHE A 262 -4.79 28.78 5.14
N THR A 263 -4.93 28.67 6.46
CA THR A 263 -4.99 29.81 7.37
C THR A 263 -4.06 29.56 8.56
N GLU A 264 -3.45 30.61 9.12
CA GLU A 264 -2.57 30.45 10.29
C GLU A 264 -3.30 29.83 11.49
N TYR A 265 -4.56 30.23 11.69
CA TYR A 265 -5.46 29.71 12.72
C TYR A 265 -6.69 29.05 12.10
N GLY A 266 -7.28 28.07 12.78
CA GLY A 266 -8.52 27.42 12.32
C GLY A 266 -8.35 26.48 11.12
N HIS A 267 -7.12 26.13 10.73
CA HIS A 267 -6.81 25.25 9.59
C HIS A 267 -7.25 23.80 9.76
N GLN A 268 -7.56 23.34 10.97
CA GLN A 268 -7.96 21.97 11.33
C GLN A 268 -6.97 20.83 11.01
N GLY A 269 -5.91 21.09 10.24
CA GLY A 269 -4.80 20.14 10.06
C GLY A 269 -4.00 19.90 11.34
N LYS A 270 -3.15 18.87 11.32
CA LYS A 270 -2.37 18.41 12.48
C LYS A 270 -0.87 18.40 12.18
N ILE A 271 -0.05 18.53 13.22
CA ILE A 271 1.39 18.34 13.07
C ILE A 271 1.72 16.84 13.04
N LYS A 272 2.83 16.45 12.40
CA LYS A 272 3.23 15.03 12.23
C LYS A 272 3.23 14.26 13.56
N ARG A 273 3.77 14.84 14.64
CA ARG A 273 3.78 14.22 15.97
C ARG A 273 2.39 13.89 16.49
N GLN A 274 1.40 14.77 16.29
CA GLN A 274 0.02 14.51 16.70
C GLN A 274 -0.57 13.34 15.92
N ILE A 275 -0.36 13.30 14.60
CA ILE A 275 -0.83 12.21 13.75
C ILE A 275 -0.23 10.87 14.19
N LEU A 276 1.09 10.82 14.45
CA LEU A 276 1.75 9.60 14.91
C LEU A 276 1.25 9.13 16.28
N LEU A 277 1.00 10.06 17.21
CA LEU A 277 0.44 9.75 18.53
C LEU A 277 -0.98 9.21 18.44
N GLU A 278 -1.85 9.85 17.65
CA GLU A 278 -3.23 9.41 17.46
C GLU A 278 -3.30 8.02 16.81
N ARG A 279 -2.45 7.72 15.83
CA ARG A 279 -2.33 6.38 15.24
C ARG A 279 -1.85 5.35 16.25
N GLU A 280 -0.90 5.72 17.12
CA GLU A 280 -0.44 4.84 18.19
C GLU A 280 -1.54 4.55 19.22
N GLU A 281 -2.33 5.56 19.59
CA GLU A 281 -3.45 5.43 20.51
C GLU A 281 -4.61 4.61 19.92
N ALA A 282 -4.98 4.86 18.67
CA ALA A 282 -6.02 4.10 17.97
C ALA A 282 -5.68 2.61 17.90
N TRP A 283 -4.41 2.29 17.60
CA TRP A 283 -3.92 0.92 17.62
C TRP A 283 -4.00 0.28 19.01
N LYS A 284 -3.59 0.98 20.08
CA LYS A 284 -3.68 0.46 21.46
C LYS A 284 -5.11 0.14 21.88
N GLN A 285 -6.09 0.80 21.26
CA GLN A 285 -7.51 0.63 21.56
C GLN A 285 -8.21 -0.37 20.64
N ASN A 286 -7.48 -1.02 19.72
CA ASN A 286 -8.06 -1.88 18.66
C ASN A 286 -9.16 -1.16 17.85
N LEU A 287 -9.10 0.18 17.77
CA LEU A 287 -10.04 0.99 17.01
C LEU A 287 -9.64 1.12 15.54
N ASP A 288 -8.35 0.92 15.27
CA ASP A 288 -7.77 0.96 13.95
C ASP A 288 -6.84 -0.25 13.77
N ASP A 289 -7.20 -1.13 12.84
CA ASP A 289 -6.36 -2.25 12.40
C ASP A 289 -5.28 -1.78 11.40
N ASN A 290 -5.17 -0.47 11.13
CA ASN A 290 -4.06 0.08 10.36
C ASN A 290 -2.76 -0.03 11.16
N SER A 291 -2.07 -1.14 10.99
CA SER A 291 -0.79 -1.48 11.62
C SER A 291 0.38 -0.58 11.17
N TRP A 292 0.15 0.36 10.27
CA TRP A 292 1.17 1.13 9.55
C TRP A 292 1.44 2.48 10.20
N LYS A 293 1.61 2.53 11.51
CA LYS A 293 1.67 3.76 12.33
C LYS A 293 2.59 4.86 11.77
N GLY A 294 3.73 4.47 11.20
CA GLY A 294 4.73 5.36 10.62
C GLY A 294 4.69 5.48 9.10
N TRP A 295 3.75 4.83 8.42
CA TRP A 295 3.66 4.83 6.96
C TRP A 295 2.34 5.41 6.49
N THR A 296 2.31 5.84 5.24
CA THR A 296 1.08 6.01 4.47
C THR A 296 1.22 5.22 3.19
N VAL A 297 0.12 4.59 2.78
CA VAL A 297 0.09 3.82 1.54
C VAL A 297 -0.93 4.48 0.64
N HIS A 298 -0.51 4.77 -0.58
CA HIS A 298 -1.32 5.48 -1.55
C HIS A 298 -1.51 4.65 -2.80
N LEU A 299 -2.63 4.85 -3.47
CA LEU A 299 -2.84 4.54 -4.87
C LEU A 299 -2.78 5.85 -5.67
N LEU A 300 -1.98 5.85 -6.73
CA LEU A 300 -1.87 6.92 -7.72
C LEU A 300 -2.18 6.39 -9.11
N GLN A 301 -2.40 7.30 -10.05
CA GLN A 301 -2.50 6.95 -11.46
C GLN A 301 -1.10 6.70 -12.04
N PRO A 302 -0.86 5.59 -12.76
CA PRO A 302 0.38 5.38 -13.50
C PRO A 302 0.48 6.34 -14.69
N SER A 303 1.64 6.44 -15.34
CA SER A 303 1.84 7.34 -16.49
C SER A 303 0.81 7.14 -17.61
N ASP A 304 0.44 5.89 -17.87
CA ASP A 304 -0.66 5.47 -18.73
C ASP A 304 -1.69 4.67 -17.90
N PRO A 305 -2.80 5.30 -17.47
CA PRO A 305 -3.85 4.65 -16.67
C PRO A 305 -4.52 3.46 -17.35
N SER A 306 -4.44 3.34 -18.69
CA SER A 306 -5.02 2.22 -19.43
C SER A 306 -4.15 0.96 -19.43
N ASN A 307 -2.91 1.09 -18.94
CA ASN A 307 -1.93 0.02 -18.91
C ASN A 307 -1.46 -0.25 -17.47
N LEU A 308 -1.84 -1.40 -16.91
CA LEU A 308 -1.42 -1.83 -15.57
C LEU A 308 0.11 -2.01 -15.44
N ASP A 309 0.83 -2.21 -16.56
CA ASP A 309 2.28 -2.35 -16.60
C ASP A 309 2.99 -0.99 -16.79
N SER A 310 2.24 0.11 -16.79
CA SER A 310 2.79 1.42 -17.02
C SER A 310 3.74 1.84 -15.89
N LYS A 311 4.99 2.08 -16.28
CA LYS A 311 6.02 2.69 -15.44
C LYS A 311 5.74 4.16 -15.17
N GLY A 312 6.21 4.67 -14.04
CA GLY A 312 6.03 6.06 -13.61
C GLY A 312 4.59 6.40 -13.21
N PHE A 313 4.37 7.69 -12.96
CA PHE A 313 3.12 8.25 -12.46
C PHE A 313 2.58 9.25 -13.47
N ALA A 314 1.25 9.40 -13.50
CA ALA A 314 0.59 10.35 -14.38
C ALA A 314 1.14 11.78 -14.18
N PRO A 315 1.41 12.51 -15.27
CA PRO A 315 1.80 13.91 -15.20
C PRO A 315 0.61 14.76 -14.73
N ILE A 316 0.90 15.96 -14.21
CA ILE A 316 -0.13 16.97 -13.97
C ILE A 316 -0.39 17.69 -15.31
N PRO A 317 -1.56 17.52 -15.96
CA PRO A 317 -1.78 18.07 -17.28
C PRO A 317 -1.87 19.60 -17.25
N ARG A 318 -1.39 20.23 -18.32
CA ARG A 318 -1.66 21.65 -18.59
C ARG A 318 -3.16 21.91 -18.75
N LYS A 319 -3.57 23.16 -18.51
CA LYS A 319 -4.93 23.60 -18.73
C LYS A 319 -5.39 23.28 -20.16
N GLY A 320 -6.50 22.55 -20.30
CA GLY A 320 -7.09 22.13 -21.58
C GLY A 320 -6.43 20.91 -22.23
N HIS A 321 -5.48 20.25 -21.56
CA HIS A 321 -4.78 19.07 -22.05
C HIS A 321 -5.14 17.78 -21.28
N GLY A 322 -6.03 17.87 -20.29
CA GLY A 322 -6.51 16.74 -19.52
C GLY A 322 -7.42 15.82 -20.32
N THR A 323 -7.22 14.51 -20.17
CA THR A 323 -8.14 13.48 -20.70
C THR A 323 -8.81 12.77 -19.54
N PRO A 324 -10.16 12.78 -19.45
CA PRO A 324 -10.88 12.05 -18.43
C PRO A 324 -10.55 10.55 -18.40
N GLN A 325 -10.57 9.95 -17.21
CA GLN A 325 -10.31 8.52 -16.99
C GLN A 325 -11.50 7.85 -16.30
N GLY A 326 -11.68 6.55 -16.53
CA GLY A 326 -12.76 5.74 -15.95
C GLY A 326 -14.04 5.74 -16.79
N ASP A 327 -14.65 4.56 -16.88
CA ASP A 327 -15.89 4.29 -17.61
C ASP A 327 -17.13 4.37 -16.70
N LEU A 328 -16.98 4.09 -15.40
CA LEU A 328 -18.08 4.10 -14.43
C LEU A 328 -18.50 5.53 -14.07
N VAL A 329 -17.53 6.31 -13.59
CA VAL A 329 -17.68 7.73 -13.28
C VAL A 329 -16.48 8.45 -13.90
N PRO A 330 -16.64 9.04 -15.10
CA PRO A 330 -15.55 9.72 -15.77
C PRO A 330 -14.95 10.80 -14.89
N ARG A 331 -13.65 10.70 -14.63
CA ARG A 331 -12.87 11.65 -13.82
C ARG A 331 -12.03 12.55 -14.71
N PRO A 332 -12.39 13.83 -14.88
CA PRO A 332 -11.49 14.81 -15.47
C PRO A 332 -10.24 14.96 -14.60
N PRO A 333 -9.02 14.99 -15.15
CA PRO A 333 -7.83 15.19 -14.33
C PRO A 333 -7.80 16.61 -13.76
N LEU A 334 -7.14 16.77 -12.61
CA LEU A 334 -6.93 18.08 -11.99
C LEU A 334 -5.83 18.85 -12.73
N GLU A 335 -6.23 19.51 -13.82
CA GLU A 335 -5.32 20.31 -14.65
C GLU A 335 -4.73 21.51 -13.91
N ALA A 336 -3.52 21.92 -14.33
CA ALA A 336 -2.80 23.09 -13.85
C ALA A 336 -3.56 24.42 -14.06
N GLY A 337 -3.17 25.43 -13.28
CA GLY A 337 -3.65 26.79 -13.43
C GLY A 337 -4.85 27.13 -12.56
N LYS A 338 -5.04 26.50 -11.41
CA LYS A 338 -5.91 26.98 -10.32
C LYS A 338 -5.04 27.44 -9.13
N THR A 339 -5.63 28.16 -8.19
CA THR A 339 -4.95 28.51 -6.93
C THR A 339 -4.92 27.30 -6.00
N PRO A 340 -3.98 27.26 -5.03
CA PRO A 340 -3.99 26.22 -3.99
C PRO A 340 -5.34 26.12 -3.27
N ASN A 341 -5.98 27.25 -2.93
CA ASN A 341 -7.30 27.28 -2.30
C ASN A 341 -8.39 26.64 -3.17
N GLU A 342 -8.36 26.86 -4.49
CA GLU A 342 -9.30 26.23 -5.43
C GLU A 342 -9.13 24.70 -5.45
N TYR A 343 -7.90 24.20 -5.51
CA TYR A 343 -7.63 22.75 -5.48
C TYR A 343 -8.06 22.12 -4.16
N LEU A 344 -7.73 22.75 -3.03
CA LEU A 344 -8.14 22.26 -1.72
C LEU A 344 -9.67 22.21 -1.60
N SER A 345 -10.37 23.24 -2.10
CA SER A 345 -11.83 23.27 -2.11
C SER A 345 -12.45 22.17 -2.97
N ILE A 346 -11.87 21.83 -4.12
CA ILE A 346 -12.32 20.71 -4.96
C ILE A 346 -12.27 19.40 -4.17
N LEU A 347 -11.10 19.10 -3.58
CA LEU A 347 -10.89 17.85 -2.84
C LEU A 347 -11.79 17.78 -1.59
N GLN A 348 -12.00 18.89 -0.90
CA GLN A 348 -12.85 18.92 0.30
C GLN A 348 -14.33 18.71 0.00
N LYS A 349 -14.86 19.40 -1.03
CA LYS A 349 -16.26 19.22 -1.43
C LYS A 349 -16.52 17.77 -1.84
N ALA A 350 -15.54 17.15 -2.49
CA ALA A 350 -15.62 15.76 -2.89
C ALA A 350 -15.66 14.78 -1.69
N GLN A 351 -15.13 15.14 -0.52
CA GLN A 351 -15.21 14.28 0.67
C GLN A 351 -16.64 14.14 1.21
N GLU A 352 -17.51 15.12 0.96
CA GLU A 352 -18.91 15.14 1.41
C GLU A 352 -19.89 14.69 0.32
N ASP A 353 -19.39 14.43 -0.89
CA ASP A 353 -20.18 14.14 -2.09
C ASP A 353 -19.68 12.83 -2.72
N GLU A 354 -20.39 11.72 -2.43
CA GLU A 354 -20.06 10.37 -2.96
C GLU A 354 -20.17 10.30 -4.49
N ASP A 355 -20.98 11.15 -5.11
CA ASP A 355 -21.13 11.23 -6.57
C ASP A 355 -19.99 12.04 -7.23
N SER A 356 -19.15 12.69 -6.43
CA SER A 356 -18.03 13.45 -6.95
C SER A 356 -17.01 12.53 -7.63
N PRO A 357 -16.52 12.87 -8.85
CA PRO A 357 -15.44 12.10 -9.47
C PRO A 357 -14.15 12.13 -8.66
N TYR A 358 -14.03 13.01 -7.66
CA TYR A 358 -12.87 13.15 -6.77
C TYR A 358 -13.12 12.60 -5.36
N HIS A 359 -14.25 11.94 -5.10
CA HIS A 359 -14.57 11.40 -3.78
C HIS A 359 -13.49 10.44 -3.27
N GLY A 360 -13.04 10.56 -2.02
CA GLY A 360 -11.95 9.73 -1.47
C GLY A 360 -10.53 10.12 -1.91
N GLU A 361 -10.37 11.15 -2.76
CA GLU A 361 -9.04 11.66 -3.12
C GLU A 361 -8.52 12.69 -2.11
N THR A 362 -7.19 12.70 -1.96
CA THR A 362 -6.46 13.63 -1.10
C THR A 362 -5.28 14.25 -1.85
N GLY A 363 -4.85 15.42 -1.41
CA GLY A 363 -3.65 16.07 -1.94
C GLY A 363 -2.38 15.44 -1.38
N MET A 364 -1.32 15.41 -2.19
CA MET A 364 -0.02 14.88 -1.76
C MET A 364 0.67 15.78 -0.71
N THR A 365 1.52 15.16 0.10
CA THR A 365 2.49 15.78 1.02
C THR A 365 3.89 15.85 0.38
N PRO A 366 4.85 16.59 0.96
CA PRO A 366 6.24 16.57 0.53
C PRO A 366 6.88 15.18 0.52
N GLU A 367 6.57 14.34 1.51
CA GLU A 367 7.05 12.97 1.61
C GLU A 367 6.52 12.12 0.46
N ASP A 368 5.23 12.26 0.13
CA ASP A 368 4.60 11.54 -0.97
C ASP A 368 5.30 11.90 -2.29
N TRP A 369 5.59 13.18 -2.51
CA TRP A 369 6.26 13.63 -3.73
C TRP A 369 7.70 13.13 -3.82
N ILE A 370 8.47 13.18 -2.72
CA ILE A 370 9.84 12.67 -2.69
C ILE A 370 9.86 11.19 -3.08
N MET A 371 8.97 10.38 -2.50
CA MET A 371 8.88 8.96 -2.82
C MET A 371 8.44 8.73 -4.27
N ALA A 372 7.39 9.43 -4.72
CA ALA A 372 6.91 9.32 -6.10
C ALA A 372 7.98 9.73 -7.10
N PHE A 373 8.76 10.78 -6.83
CA PHE A 373 9.85 11.23 -7.68
C PHE A 373 10.95 10.17 -7.82
N MET A 374 11.41 9.60 -6.70
CA MET A 374 12.48 8.58 -6.74
C MET A 374 12.04 7.33 -7.51
N ILE A 375 10.81 6.86 -7.27
CA ILE A 375 10.23 5.71 -7.97
C ILE A 375 10.06 6.02 -9.46
N HIS A 376 9.49 7.18 -9.80
CA HIS A 376 9.30 7.59 -11.19
C HIS A 376 10.62 7.62 -11.95
N LEU A 377 11.65 8.24 -11.38
CA LEU A 377 12.96 8.35 -12.01
C LEU A 377 13.60 6.98 -12.18
N ALA A 378 13.53 6.12 -11.16
CA ALA A 378 14.09 4.78 -11.22
C ALA A 378 13.39 3.87 -12.24
N GLU A 379 12.08 4.03 -12.45
CA GLU A 379 11.33 3.23 -13.41
C GLU A 379 11.42 3.75 -14.85
N THR A 380 11.42 5.07 -15.04
CA THR A 380 11.23 5.71 -16.37
C THR A 380 12.48 6.37 -16.93
N GLU A 381 13.53 6.51 -16.11
CA GLU A 381 14.74 7.28 -16.39
C GLU A 381 14.49 8.78 -16.66
N LYS A 382 13.28 9.28 -16.39
CA LYS A 382 12.87 10.67 -16.57
C LYS A 382 12.48 11.28 -15.22
N PRO A 383 12.69 12.59 -15.02
CA PRO A 383 12.23 13.25 -13.81
C PRO A 383 10.70 13.38 -13.79
N LEU A 384 10.10 13.30 -12.61
CA LEU A 384 8.68 13.59 -12.39
C LEU A 384 8.45 15.11 -12.27
N ASP A 385 7.33 15.60 -12.80
CA ASP A 385 6.92 17.01 -12.70
C ASP A 385 7.93 17.98 -13.32
N ASP A 386 8.48 17.64 -14.49
CA ASP A 386 9.32 18.53 -15.30
C ASP A 386 8.47 19.60 -15.98
N TYR A 387 8.14 20.64 -15.21
CA TYR A 387 7.23 21.68 -15.68
C TYR A 387 7.79 22.50 -16.87
N GLU A 388 9.09 22.45 -17.15
CA GLU A 388 9.69 23.20 -18.25
C GLU A 388 9.56 22.48 -19.60
N ASN A 389 9.23 21.18 -19.61
CA ASN A 389 8.98 20.44 -20.84
C ASN A 389 7.69 20.85 -21.59
N GLY A 390 6.87 21.70 -20.96
CA GLY A 390 5.63 22.22 -21.53
C GLY A 390 4.43 21.27 -21.50
N ALA A 391 4.64 19.97 -21.24
CA ALA A 391 3.62 18.94 -21.22
C ALA A 391 3.02 18.70 -19.81
N GLU A 392 3.85 18.78 -18.77
CA GLU A 392 3.42 18.56 -17.38
C GLU A 392 3.59 19.80 -16.50
N GLY A 393 2.98 19.81 -15.33
CA GLY A 393 3.04 20.91 -14.37
C GLY A 393 3.78 20.59 -13.09
N SER A 394 4.11 21.64 -12.34
CA SER A 394 4.62 21.52 -10.97
C SER A 394 3.50 21.07 -10.03
N SER A 395 3.85 20.33 -8.97
CA SER A 395 2.90 19.76 -8.02
C SER A 395 2.70 20.63 -6.80
N LEU A 396 1.48 21.12 -6.60
CA LEU A 396 0.99 21.66 -5.33
C LEU A 396 0.71 20.54 -4.36
N LEU A 397 1.38 20.58 -3.22
CA LEU A 397 1.31 19.57 -2.18
C LEU A 397 0.25 19.99 -1.16
N THR A 398 -1.01 20.03 -1.60
CA THR A 398 -2.16 20.51 -0.81
C THR A 398 -2.47 19.64 0.41
N GLY A 399 -1.84 18.47 0.53
CA GLY A 399 -1.85 17.65 1.75
C GLY A 399 -1.09 18.27 2.91
N ALA A 400 -0.35 19.36 2.71
CA ALA A 400 0.33 20.09 3.79
C ALA A 400 0.39 21.61 3.53
N PHE A 401 0.72 22.38 4.58
CA PHE A 401 1.07 23.81 4.44
C PHE A 401 1.91 24.33 5.61
N PHE A 402 2.66 25.41 5.36
CA PHE A 402 3.47 26.10 6.37
C PHE A 402 2.63 27.12 7.10
N ARG A 403 2.25 26.83 8.35
CA ARG A 403 1.23 27.61 9.08
C ARG A 403 1.60 29.07 9.35
N PHE A 404 2.88 29.36 9.59
CA PHE A 404 3.35 30.69 10.01
C PHE A 404 3.58 31.65 8.85
N THR A 405 3.83 31.12 7.66
CA THR A 405 3.96 31.93 6.44
C THR A 405 2.72 31.82 5.56
N VAL A 406 1.82 30.89 5.90
CA VAL A 406 0.59 30.57 5.18
C VAL A 406 0.89 30.22 3.74
N ASP A 407 1.93 29.43 3.50
CA ASP A 407 2.31 28.98 2.15
C ASP A 407 2.10 27.48 1.97
N VAL A 408 1.71 27.12 0.75
CA VAL A 408 1.52 25.72 0.33
C VAL A 408 2.82 25.19 -0.28
N PRO A 409 3.28 23.99 0.09
CA PRO A 409 4.50 23.42 -0.45
C PRO A 409 4.29 23.02 -1.91
N VAL A 410 5.32 23.19 -2.73
CA VAL A 410 5.34 22.85 -4.15
C VAL A 410 6.60 22.12 -4.49
N ALA A 411 6.47 21.13 -5.36
CA ALA A 411 7.59 20.35 -5.83
C ALA A 411 7.59 20.18 -7.35
N CYS A 412 8.78 20.15 -7.93
CA CYS A 412 8.99 19.93 -9.35
C CYS A 412 10.42 19.52 -9.66
N TRP A 413 10.64 19.07 -10.89
CA TRP A 413 11.93 19.14 -11.54
C TRP A 413 12.10 20.48 -12.24
N PHE A 414 13.26 21.11 -12.07
CA PHE A 414 13.61 22.38 -12.71
C PHE A 414 14.76 22.15 -13.69
N GLN A 415 14.42 21.95 -14.97
CA GLN A 415 15.32 21.60 -16.06
C GLN A 415 16.44 22.63 -16.27
N SER A 416 16.11 23.93 -16.24
CA SER A 416 17.05 25.04 -16.43
C SER A 416 18.20 25.01 -15.43
N ASN A 417 17.93 24.60 -14.19
CA ASN A 417 18.95 24.41 -13.16
C ASN A 417 19.35 22.93 -12.98
N SER A 418 18.70 22.01 -13.68
CA SER A 418 18.94 20.57 -13.63
C SER A 418 18.90 20.03 -12.20
N GLN A 419 17.84 20.37 -11.46
CA GLN A 419 17.71 20.04 -10.05
C GLN A 419 16.25 19.72 -9.67
N ALA A 420 16.08 18.91 -8.63
CA ALA A 420 14.80 18.82 -7.95
C ALA A 420 14.57 20.09 -7.10
N CYS A 421 13.32 20.53 -6.97
CA CYS A 421 12.96 21.73 -6.25
C CYS A 421 11.83 21.46 -5.25
N LEU A 422 12.04 21.86 -4.00
CA LEU A 422 11.02 21.98 -2.96
C LEU A 422 10.87 23.47 -2.61
N HIS A 423 9.77 24.08 -3.03
CA HIS A 423 9.46 25.50 -2.85
C HIS A 423 8.09 25.69 -2.20
N ILE A 424 7.68 26.93 -2.03
CA ILE A 424 6.40 27.35 -1.45
C ILE A 424 5.60 28.25 -2.41
N HIS A 425 4.28 28.28 -2.27
CA HIS A 425 3.39 29.17 -2.99
C HIS A 425 2.29 29.74 -2.11
N ILE A 426 1.92 30.99 -2.37
CA ILE A 426 0.85 31.69 -1.67
C ILE A 426 -0.51 31.09 -2.08
N PRO A 427 -1.42 30.78 -1.13
CA PRO A 427 -2.71 30.11 -1.37
C PRO A 427 -3.64 30.77 -2.39
N ASP A 428 -3.56 32.10 -2.51
CA ASP A 428 -4.41 32.90 -3.41
C ASP A 428 -3.72 33.24 -4.72
N GLN A 429 -2.45 32.89 -4.88
CA GLN A 429 -1.71 33.17 -6.09
C GLN A 429 -1.91 32.06 -7.12
N ARG A 430 -2.43 32.46 -8.29
CA ARG A 430 -2.56 31.57 -9.45
C ARG A 430 -1.25 31.48 -10.21
N ILE A 431 -0.83 30.26 -10.52
CA ILE A 431 0.31 30.01 -11.41
C ILE A 431 -0.12 29.03 -12.49
N TRP A 432 0.02 29.45 -13.74
CA TRP A 432 -0.55 28.75 -14.90
C TRP A 432 0.05 27.36 -15.13
N TYR A 433 1.28 27.13 -14.65
CA TYR A 433 1.99 25.87 -14.80
C TYR A 433 1.95 24.95 -13.58
N THR A 434 1.22 25.33 -12.52
CA THR A 434 1.17 24.56 -11.28
C THR A 434 -0.22 23.94 -11.15
N GLY A 435 -0.27 22.64 -10.83
CA GLY A 435 -1.51 21.92 -10.55
C GLY A 435 -1.37 21.02 -9.33
N VAL A 436 -2.30 20.08 -9.15
CA VAL A 436 -2.25 19.14 -8.02
C VAL A 436 -2.26 17.72 -8.56
N ARG A 437 -1.37 16.88 -8.04
CA ARG A 437 -1.53 15.43 -8.11
C ARG A 437 -2.27 15.00 -6.85
N SER A 438 -3.37 14.27 -7.05
CA SER A 438 -4.12 13.65 -5.96
C SER A 438 -3.84 12.16 -5.89
N SER A 439 -4.15 11.57 -4.74
CA SER A 439 -3.98 10.15 -4.46
C SER A 439 -5.13 9.64 -3.60
N VAL A 440 -5.33 8.33 -3.58
CA VAL A 440 -6.24 7.66 -2.64
C VAL A 440 -5.38 7.02 -1.56
N ILE A 441 -5.61 7.37 -0.30
CA ILE A 441 -4.94 6.73 0.84
C ILE A 441 -5.77 5.51 1.22
N ILE A 442 -5.12 4.36 1.39
CA ILE A 442 -5.77 3.07 1.71
C ILE A 442 -5.56 2.67 3.16
#